data_AF-K9TY41-F1
#
_entry.id   AF-K9TY41-F1
#
_cell.length_a   1.000
_cell.length_b   1.000
_cell.length_c   1.000
_cell.angle_alpha   90.00
_cell.angle_beta   90.00
_cell.angle_gamma   90.00
#
_symmetry.space_group_name_H-M   'P 1'
#
loop_
_entity.id
_entity.type
_entity.pdbx_description
1 polymer ?
#
loop_
_entity_poly.entity_id
_entity_poly.type
_entity_poly.pdbx_seq_one_letter_code
_entity_poly.pdbx_strand_id
1 'polypeptide(L)' 'MSTPTCPCCSQTLLRHISAKGIYWFCPACYQEMPTLITEVLARRNRELLTLKV' A
#
# COMPACT_ATOMS: atom_id res chain seq x y z
N MET A 1 0.92 -13.12 -16.02
CA MET A 1 0.98 -12.93 -14.55
C MET A 1 1.48 -11.52 -14.31
N SER A 2 0.64 -10.63 -13.79
CA SER A 2 0.97 -9.22 -13.53
C SER A 2 1.79 -9.12 -12.24
N THR A 3 3.10 -8.89 -12.35
CA THR A 3 3.97 -8.62 -11.20
C THR A 3 3.75 -7.18 -10.73
N PRO A 4 3.62 -6.93 -9.42
CA PRO A 4 3.46 -5.58 -8.91
C PRO A 4 4.77 -4.81 -9.07
N THR A 5 4.70 -3.66 -9.71
CA THR A 5 5.82 -2.75 -9.96
C THR A 5 5.65 -1.46 -9.18
N CYS A 6 6.77 -0.88 -8.77
CA CYS A 6 6.79 0.39 -8.07
C CYS A 6 6.44 1.52 -9.04
N PRO A 7 5.47 2.39 -8.72
CA PRO A 7 5.14 3.54 -9.56
C PRO A 7 6.23 4.61 -9.59
N CYS A 8 7.18 4.60 -8.65
CA CYS A 8 8.25 5.59 -8.56
C CYS A 8 9.47 5.22 -9.43
N CYS A 9 9.83 3.94 -9.50
CA CYS A 9 11.07 3.49 -10.13
C CYS A 9 10.90 2.27 -11.07
N SER A 10 9.67 1.83 -11.31
CA SER A 10 9.32 0.67 -12.15
C SER A 10 9.93 -0.67 -11.72
N GLN A 11 10.54 -0.74 -10.54
CA GLN A 11 11.14 -1.96 -10.01
C GLN A 11 10.10 -2.91 -9.43
N THR A 12 10.36 -4.22 -9.45
CA THR A 12 9.46 -5.21 -8.85
C THR A 12 9.35 -5.01 -7.34
N LEU A 13 8.13 -5.01 -6.84
CA LEU A 13 7.85 -4.90 -5.42
C LEU A 13 8.01 -6.25 -4.72
N LEU A 14 8.53 -6.21 -3.51
CA LEU A 14 8.70 -7.39 -2.66
C LEU A 14 7.51 -7.52 -1.71
N ARG A 15 7.01 -8.75 -1.55
CA ARG A 15 5.93 -9.05 -0.61
C ARG A 15 6.50 -9.27 0.78
N HIS A 16 6.23 -8.37 1.71
CA HIS A 16 6.69 -8.44 3.10
C HIS A 16 5.53 -8.76 4.04
N ILE A 17 5.84 -9.28 5.22
CA ILE A 17 4.90 -9.60 6.29
C ILE A 17 5.37 -8.87 7.56
N SER A 18 4.47 -8.15 8.22
CA SER A 18 4.69 -7.55 9.53
C SER A 18 3.54 -7.86 10.49
N ALA A 19 3.63 -7.39 11.73
CA ALA A 19 2.54 -7.43 12.70
C ALA A 19 1.26 -6.73 12.20
N LYS A 20 1.35 -5.79 11.24
CA LYS A 20 0.21 -5.10 10.63
C LYS A 20 -0.38 -5.86 9.43
N GLY A 21 0.24 -6.95 9.00
CA GLY A 21 -0.18 -7.77 7.86
C GLY A 21 0.83 -7.77 6.72
N ILE A 22 0.35 -8.17 5.54
CA ILE A 22 1.13 -8.26 4.30
C ILE A 22 1.14 -6.91 3.58
N TYR A 23 2.31 -6.46 3.15
CA TYR A 23 2.48 -5.21 2.40
C TYR A 23 3.52 -5.37 1.29
N TRP A 24 3.55 -4.41 0.38
CA TRP A 24 4.56 -4.35 -0.67
C TRP A 24 5.67 -3.39 -0.28
N PHE A 25 6.92 -3.80 -0.47
CA PHE A 25 8.09 -2.98 -0.19
C PHE A 25 8.90 -2.77 -1.48
N CYS A 26 9.30 -1.53 -1.73
CA CYS A 26 10.22 -1.22 -2.81
C CYS A 26 11.65 -1.18 -2.28
N PRO A 27 12.55 -2.11 -2.69
CA PRO A 27 13.94 -2.10 -2.24
C PRO A 27 14.76 -0.95 -2.86
N ALA A 28 14.33 -0.38 -3.98
CA ALA A 28 15.01 0.77 -4.60
C ALA A 28 14.63 2.10 -3.91
N CYS A 29 13.35 2.30 -3.63
CA CYS A 29 12.85 3.50 -2.94
C CYS A 29 12.97 3.41 -1.41
N TYR A 30 13.23 2.22 -0.86
CA TYR A 30 13.27 1.95 0.59
C TYR A 30 11.96 2.31 1.33
N GLN A 31 10.83 2.14 0.65
CA GLN A 31 9.51 2.55 1.16
C GLN A 31 8.48 1.44 1.03
N GLU A 32 7.54 1.42 1.98
CA GLU A 32 6.31 0.64 1.90
C GLU A 32 5.41 1.23 0.81
N MET A 33 5.05 0.40 -0.17
CA MET A 33 4.10 0.76 -1.21
C MET A 33 2.68 0.33 -0.81
N PRO A 34 1.76 1.29 -0.69
CA PRO A 34 0.37 0.98 -0.40
C PRO A 34 -0.27 0.26 -1.59
N THR A 35 -1.17 -0.68 -1.30
CA THR A 35 -2.02 -1.23 -2.37
C THR A 35 -3.17 -0.28 -2.64
N LEU A 36 -3.66 -0.25 -3.89
CA LEU A 36 -4.82 0.56 -4.27
C LEU A 36 -6.03 0.29 -3.34
N ILE A 37 -6.23 -0.98 -2.94
CA ILE A 37 -7.30 -1.38 -2.01
C ILE A 37 -7.07 -0.77 -0.63
N THR A 38 -5.85 -0.86 -0.10
CA THR A 38 -5.49 -0.26 1.19
C THR A 38 -5.74 1.25 1.19
N GLU A 39 -5.37 1.96 0.12
CA GLU A 39 -5.61 3.40 0.01
C GLU A 39 -7.10 3.76 -0.05
N VAL A 40 -7.89 3.02 -0.84
CA VAL A 40 -9.34 3.22 -0.94
C VAL A 40 -10.03 2.98 0.39
N LEU A 41 -9.67 1.90 1.10
CA LEU A 41 -10.21 1.61 2.43
C LEU A 41 -9.79 2.68 3.45
N ALA A 42 -8.53 3.13 3.40
CA ALA A 42 -8.05 4.20 4.27
C ALA A 42 -8.81 5.52 4.02
N ARG A 43 -9.13 5.86 2.77
CA ARG A 43 -9.97 7.01 2.42
C ARG A 43 -11.38 6.87 2.98
N ARG A 44 -12.05 5.75 2.72
CA ARG A 44 -13.40 5.47 3.24
C ARG A 44 -13.47 5.54 4.76
N ASN A 45 -12.51 4.95 5.46
CA ASN A 45 -12.46 5.02 6.92
C ASN A 45 -12.31 6.47 7.40
N ARG A 46 -11.51 7.31 6.73
CA ARG A 46 -11.41 8.74 7.07
C ARG A 46 -12.73 9.47 6.86
N GLU A 47 -13.42 9.23 5.75
CA GLU A 47 -14.75 9.84 5.48
C GLU A 47 -15.80 9.41 6.53
N LEU A 48 -15.83 8.12 6.88
CA LEU A 48 -16.71 7.62 7.95
C LEU A 48 -16.39 8.20 9.32
N LEU A 49 -15.12 8.52 9.59
CA LEU A 49 -14.72 9.22 10.82
C LEU A 49 -15.17 10.68 10.82
N THR A 50 -15.13 11.37 9.68
CA THR A 50 -15.64 12.76 9.57
C THR A 50 -17.17 12.87 9.64
N LEU A 51 -17.90 11.80 9.32
CA LEU A 51 -19.36 11.75 9.42
C LEU A 51 -19.87 11.40 10.84
N LYS A 52 -18.97 11.12 11.78
CA LYS A 52 -19.29 10.80 13.18
C LYS A 52 -19.14 12.00 14.13
N VAL A 53 -19.02 13.23 13.61
CA VAL A 53 -18.99 14.48 14.39
C VAL A 53 -20.31 15.23 14.23
#